data_AF-A0A0R3TTK1-F1
#
_entry.id   AF-A0A0R3TTK1-F1
#
_cell.length_a   1.000
_cell.length_b   1.000
_cell.length_c   1.000
_cell.angle_alpha   90.00
_cell.angle_beta   90.00
_cell.angle_gamma   90.00
#
_symmetry.space_group_name_H-M   'P 1'
#
loop_
_entity.id
_entity.type
_entity.pdbx_description
1 polymer ?
#
loop_
_entity_poly.entity_id
_entity_poly.type
_entity_poly.pdbx_seq_one_letter_code
_entity_poly.pdbx_strand_id
1 'polypeptide(L)'
;MSLPRDAHVEAVRVLGEPFSSEKPFNFGCQSTTKRINSIIPVMLEHRLTPPPPETYSLHRKMSGCFLLCGKLGAEVNCRQLFLEIANNYVYGLDSTPEMK
;
A
#
# COMPACT_ATOMS: atom_id res chain seq x y z
N MET A 1 15.79 10.47 -16.21
CA MET A 1 15.93 9.01 -16.08
C MET A 1 16.21 8.74 -14.60
N SER A 2 15.16 8.51 -13.82
CA SER A 2 15.24 8.33 -12.36
C SER A 2 15.81 6.94 -12.04
N LEU A 3 16.73 6.87 -11.08
CA LEU A 3 17.44 5.64 -10.74
C LEU A 3 16.47 4.60 -10.14
N PRO A 4 16.76 3.29 -10.20
CA PRO A 4 15.91 2.23 -9.65
C PRO A 4 15.53 2.41 -8.16
N ARG A 5 16.42 3.05 -7.39
CA ARG A 5 16.17 3.44 -5.99
C ARG A 5 15.05 4.46 -5.88
N ASP A 6 15.01 5.44 -6.78
CA ASP A 6 14.02 6.51 -6.78
C ASP A 6 12.63 5.95 -7.13
N ALA A 7 12.56 4.96 -8.02
CA ALA A 7 11.30 4.30 -8.37
C ALA A 7 10.69 3.54 -7.18
N HIS A 8 11.52 2.89 -6.36
CA HIS A 8 11.05 2.17 -5.17
C HIS A 8 10.58 3.13 -4.07
N VAL A 9 11.33 4.21 -3.85
CA VAL A 9 10.96 5.26 -2.88
C VAL A 9 9.68 5.97 -3.32
N GLU A 10 9.54 6.28 -4.62
CA GLU A 10 8.33 6.89 -5.16
C GLU A 10 7.13 5.94 -5.03
N ALA A 11 7.31 4.64 -5.29
CA ALA A 11 6.27 3.63 -5.06
C ALA A 11 5.74 3.70 -3.62
N VAL A 12 6.64 3.66 -2.64
CA VAL A 12 6.29 3.73 -1.22
C VAL A 12 5.65 5.06 -0.87
N ARG A 13 6.14 6.16 -1.44
CA ARG A 13 5.56 7.50 -1.24
C ARG A 13 4.12 7.58 -1.72
N VAL A 14 3.84 7.12 -2.94
CA VAL A 14 2.48 7.09 -3.50
C VAL A 14 1.56 6.19 -2.69
N LEU A 15 2.05 5.02 -2.25
CA LEU A 15 1.30 4.11 -1.38
C LEU A 15 1.05 4.71 0.01
N GLY A 16 1.91 5.62 0.47
CA GLY A 16 1.80 6.34 1.74
C GLY A 16 0.81 7.51 1.72
N GLU A 17 0.46 8.06 0.55
CA GLU A 17 -0.45 9.22 0.43
C GLU A 17 -1.81 9.01 1.13
N PRO A 18 -2.51 7.87 0.99
CA PRO A 18 -3.77 7.64 1.68
C PRO A 18 -3.63 7.63 3.21
N PHE A 19 -2.49 7.14 3.72
CA PHE A 19 -2.25 6.98 5.15
C PHE A 19 -1.82 8.29 5.84
N SER A 20 -1.34 9.28 5.08
CA SER A 20 -0.95 10.59 5.63
C SER A 20 -2.11 11.60 5.64
N SER A 21 -3.14 11.39 4.81
CA SER A 21 -4.31 12.27 4.73
C SER A 21 -5.21 12.14 5.96
N GLU A 22 -5.58 13.27 6.58
CA GLU A 22 -6.60 13.32 7.64
C GLU A 22 -8.03 13.18 7.09
N LYS A 23 -8.22 13.42 5.79
CA LYS A 23 -9.50 13.25 5.11
C LYS A 23 -9.61 11.84 4.51
N PRO A 24 -10.84 11.31 4.38
CA PRO A 24 -11.08 10.06 3.65
C PRO A 24 -10.44 10.11 2.26
N PHE A 25 -9.70 9.07 1.94
CA PHE A 25 -9.09 8.91 0.63
C PHE A 25 -10.12 8.31 -0.34
N ASN A 26 -10.43 9.03 -1.41
CA ASN A 26 -11.36 8.57 -2.44
C ASN A 26 -10.63 7.67 -3.46
N PHE A 27 -10.87 6.36 -3.38
CA PHE A 27 -10.28 5.39 -4.29
C PHE A 27 -10.94 5.36 -5.67
N GLY A 28 -12.15 5.92 -5.81
CA GLY A 28 -12.84 6.09 -7.09
C GLY A 28 -12.17 7.13 -8.00
N CYS A 29 -11.41 8.07 -7.44
CA CYS A 29 -10.60 8.99 -8.22
C CYS A 29 -9.41 8.27 -8.88
N GLN A 30 -9.43 8.21 -10.21
CA GLN A 30 -8.58 7.35 -11.04
C GLN A 30 -7.06 7.65 -11.00
N SER A 31 -6.59 8.67 -10.25
CA SER A 31 -5.19 9.13 -10.29
C SER A 31 -4.24 8.17 -9.57
N THR A 32 -4.57 7.71 -8.37
CA THR A 32 -3.66 6.89 -7.55
C THR A 32 -3.56 5.46 -8.06
N THR A 33 -4.66 4.86 -8.51
CA THR A 33 -4.65 3.53 -9.14
C THR A 33 -3.85 3.53 -10.44
N LYS A 34 -3.90 4.59 -11.25
CA LYS A 34 -3.07 4.73 -12.45
C LYS A 34 -1.58 4.89 -12.10
N ARG A 35 -1.26 5.71 -11.08
CA ARG A 35 0.12 5.89 -10.59
C ARG A 35 0.70 4.56 -10.10
N ILE A 36 -0.03 3.81 -9.28
CA ILE A 36 0.42 2.49 -8.79
C ILE A 36 0.63 1.51 -9.96
N ASN A 37 -0.33 1.41 -10.89
CA ASN A 37 -0.18 0.52 -12.06
C ASN A 37 0.99 0.91 -12.97
N SER A 38 1.35 2.20 -13.04
CA SER A 38 2.51 2.66 -13.82
C SER A 38 3.86 2.35 -13.15
N ILE A 39 3.88 2.14 -11.84
CA ILE A 39 5.10 1.88 -11.06
C ILE A 39 5.44 0.38 -11.00
N ILE A 40 4.42 -0.50 -11.06
CA ILE A 40 4.60 -1.96 -11.03
C ILE A 40 5.56 -2.49 -12.11
N PRO A 41 5.46 -2.10 -13.39
CA PRO A 41 6.39 -2.56 -14.43
C PRO A 41 7.83 -2.11 -14.17
N VAL A 42 8.03 -0.88 -13.73
CA VAL A 42 9.35 -0.29 -13.44
C VAL A 42 10.04 -1.02 -12.27
N MET A 43 9.27 -1.43 -11.26
CA MET A 43 9.78 -2.23 -10.14
C MET A 43 10.13 -3.67 -10.53
N LEU A 44 9.55 -4.21 -11.60
CA LEU A 44 9.83 -5.56 -12.11
C LEU A 44 11.03 -5.58 -13.06
N GLU A 45 11.22 -4.53 -13.85
CA GLU A 45 12.29 -4.42 -14.86
C GLU A 45 13.68 -4.18 -14.26
N HIS A 46 13.77 -3.49 -13.12
CA HIS A 46 15.06 -3.10 -12.51
C HIS A 46 15.43 -3.87 -11.23
N ARG A 47 14.93 -5.10 -11.03
CA ARG A 47 15.29 -5.90 -9.85
C ARG A 47 16.75 -6.38 -9.91
N LEU A 48 17.59 -5.83 -9.03
CA LEU A 48 18.95 -6.36 -8.79
C LEU A 48 18.94 -7.69 -8.00
N THR A 49 17.89 -7.92 -7.21
CA THR A 49 17.65 -9.17 -6.46
C THR A 49 16.13 -9.31 -6.23
N PRO A 50 15.53 -10.51 -6.40
CA PRO A 50 14.11 -10.70 -6.06
C PRO A 50 13.90 -10.54 -4.54
N PRO A 51 12.86 -9.80 -4.08
CA PRO A 51 12.53 -9.74 -2.67
C PRO A 51 12.05 -11.12 -2.15
N PRO A 52 12.07 -11.34 -0.82
CA PRO A 52 11.55 -12.57 -0.21
C PRO A 52 10.09 -12.86 -0.60
N PRO A 53 9.68 -14.14 -0.70
CA PRO A 53 8.31 -14.54 -1.04
C PRO A 53 7.22 -13.91 -0.16
N GLU A 54 7.54 -13.68 1.12
CA GLU A 54 6.65 -13.08 2.11
C GLU A 54 6.32 -11.63 1.74
N THR A 55 7.31 -10.87 1.27
CA THR A 55 7.14 -9.48 0.81
C THR A 55 6.22 -9.40 -0.40
N TYR A 56 6.31 -10.36 -1.33
CA TYR A 56 5.41 -10.43 -2.49
C TYR A 56 3.96 -10.67 -2.07
N SER A 57 3.74 -11.56 -1.11
CA SER A 57 2.41 -11.90 -0.61
C SER A 57 1.74 -10.70 0.05
N LEU A 58 2.50 -9.94 0.86
CA LEU A 58 2.03 -8.73 1.52
C LEU A 58 1.63 -7.65 0.50
N HIS A 59 2.53 -7.35 -0.45
CA HIS A 59 2.28 -6.33 -1.47
C HIS A 59 1.07 -6.70 -2.34
N ARG A 60 0.94 -7.96 -2.75
CA ARG A 60 -0.19 -8.42 -3.56
C ARG A 60 -1.51 -8.31 -2.80
N LYS A 61 -1.54 -8.62 -1.50
CA LYS A 61 -2.73 -8.47 -0.66
C LYS A 61 -3.15 -7.00 -0.55
N MET A 62 -2.21 -6.11 -0.26
CA MET A 62 -2.46 -4.67 -0.17
C MET A 62 -2.93 -4.08 -1.49
N SER A 63 -2.26 -4.39 -2.61
CA SER A 63 -2.67 -3.95 -3.94
C SER A 63 -4.07 -4.45 -4.30
N GLY A 64 -4.41 -5.70 -3.95
CA GLY A 64 -5.75 -6.26 -4.16
C GLY A 64 -6.84 -5.45 -3.43
N CYS A 65 -6.60 -5.09 -2.17
CA CYS A 65 -7.52 -4.25 -1.40
C CYS A 65 -7.69 -2.86 -2.04
N PHE A 66 -6.60 -2.22 -2.46
CA PHE A 66 -6.65 -0.90 -3.09
C PHE A 66 -7.42 -0.91 -4.43
N LEU A 67 -7.19 -1.94 -5.25
CA LEU A 67 -7.91 -2.12 -6.52
C LEU A 67 -9.40 -2.37 -6.28
N LEU A 68 -9.75 -3.16 -5.25
CA LEU A 68 -11.15 -3.38 -4.89
C LEU A 68 -11.82 -2.11 -4.40
N CYS A 69 -11.16 -1.33 -3.54
CA CYS A 69 -11.65 -0.02 -3.11
C CYS A 69 -11.86 0.91 -4.30
N GLY A 70 -10.94 0.89 -5.27
CA GLY A 70 -11.09 1.68 -6.50
C GLY A 70 -12.26 1.23 -7.37
N LYS A 71 -12.46 -0.09 -7.51
CA LYS A 71 -13.60 -0.66 -8.26
C LYS A 71 -14.95 -0.33 -7.61
N LEU A 72 -15.00 -0.24 -6.28
CA LEU A 72 -16.20 0.09 -5.52
C LEU A 72 -16.44 1.61 -5.39
N GLY A 73 -15.47 2.44 -5.80
CA GLY A 73 -15.54 3.89 -5.57
C GLY A 73 -15.51 4.26 -4.09
N ALA A 74 -14.86 3.44 -3.26
CA ALA A 74 -14.89 3.61 -1.81
C ALA A 74 -14.10 4.85 -1.36
N GLU A 75 -14.61 5.53 -0.33
CA GLU A 75 -13.88 6.55 0.42
C GLU A 75 -13.51 5.97 1.78
N VAL A 76 -12.22 5.89 2.08
CA VAL A 76 -11.74 5.24 3.31
C VAL A 76 -10.78 6.15 4.05
N ASN A 77 -10.98 6.30 5.36
CA ASN A 77 -10.04 6.99 6.23
C ASN A 77 -8.85 6.07 6.56
N CYS A 78 -7.91 5.94 5.62
CA CYS A 78 -6.76 5.06 5.76
C CYS A 78 -5.84 5.46 6.92
N ARG A 79 -5.71 6.76 7.21
CA ARG A 79 -4.92 7.26 8.35
C ARG A 79 -5.48 6.76 9.67
N GLN A 80 -6.80 6.89 9.86
CA GLN A 80 -7.45 6.42 11.10
C GLN A 80 -7.25 4.91 11.27
N LEU A 81 -7.55 4.11 10.24
CA LEU A 81 -7.34 2.66 10.26
C LEU A 81 -5.89 2.29 10.60
N PHE A 82 -4.92 2.98 10.00
CA PHE A 82 -3.51 2.72 10.26
C PHE A 82 -3.13 3.04 11.71
N LEU A 83 -3.55 4.19 12.23
CA LEU A 83 -3.25 4.59 13.61
C LEU A 83 -3.92 3.66 14.62
N GLU A 84 -5.16 3.25 14.38
CA GLU A 84 -5.86 2.27 15.22
C GLU A 84 -5.09 0.94 15.27
N ILE A 85 -4.67 0.40 14.12
CA ILE A 85 -3.90 -0.84 14.08
C ILE A 85 -2.52 -0.65 14.73
N ALA A 86 -1.81 0.43 14.41
CA ALA A 86 -0.46 0.69 14.90
C ALA A 86 -0.43 0.91 16.42
N ASN A 87 -1.41 1.63 16.97
CA ASN A 87 -1.50 1.86 18.43
C ASN A 87 -1.85 0.60 19.20
N ASN A 88 -2.58 -0.34 18.59
CA ASN A 88 -2.95 -1.61 19.20
C ASN A 88 -1.97 -2.75 18.87
N TYR A 89 -0.94 -2.48 18.06
CA TYR A 89 0.02 -3.50 17.64
C TYR A 89 0.96 -3.85 18.80
N VAL A 90 0.94 -5.12 19.21
CA VAL A 90 1.89 -5.68 20.17
C VAL A 90 2.79 -6.68 19.45
N TYR A 91 4.10 -6.45 19.53
CA TYR A 91 5.09 -7.35 18.93
C TYR A 91 5.20 -8.65 19.76
N GLY A 92 5.32 -9.79 19.07
CA GLY A 92 5.55 -11.08 19.72
C GLY A 92 4.29 -11.75 20.30
N LEU A 93 3.10 -11.44 19.77
CA LEU A 93 1.90 -12.19 20.10
C LEU A 93 1.98 -13.62 19.55
N ASP A 94 1.74 -14.62 20.40
CA ASP A 94 1.67 -16.03 20.01
C ASP A 94 0.48 -16.33 19.07
N SER A 95 -0.48 -15.42 18.98
CA SER A 95 -1.67 -15.53 18.13
C SER A 95 -2.21 -14.16 17.71
N THR A 96 -2.75 -14.08 16.49
CA THR A 96 -3.39 -12.86 15.95
C THR A 96 -4.57 -12.46 16.83
N PRO A 97 -4.61 -11.24 17.40
CA PRO A 97 -5.73 -10.80 18.22
C PRO A 97 -6.98 -10.63 17.35
N GLU A 98 -8.14 -11.02 17.88
CA GLU A 98 -9.42 -10.78 17.22
C GLU A 98 -9.67 -9.28 17.09
N MET A 99 -9.95 -8.81 15.88
CA MET A 99 -10.45 -7.45 15.66
C MET A 99 -11.86 -7.36 16.29
N LYS A 100 -11.97 -6.63 17.40
CA LYS A 100 -13.25 -6.24 17.99
C LYS A 100 -13.95 -5.17 17.14
#